data_AF-W8YLL4-F1
#
_entry.id   AF-W8YLL4-F1
#
_cell.length_a   1.000
_cell.length_b   1.000
_cell.length_c   1.000
_cell.angle_alpha   90.00
_cell.angle_beta   90.00
_cell.angle_gamma   90.00
#
_symmetry.space_group_name_H-M   'P 1'
#
loop_
_entity.id
_entity.type
_entity.pdbx_description
1 polymer ?
#
loop_
_entity_poly.entity_id
_entity_poly.type
_entity_poly.pdbx_seq_one_letter_code
_entity_poly.pdbx_strand_id
1 'polypeptide(L)'
;MEWYNYVIPIVTLIVGGVGGFFIGVFYLRKQLEKMQSDPEMLQKMAKQMGYNLNGKQMQRAQQMMKNQGGAGAPQNQKFIPNQRGGKRK
;
A
#
# COMPACT_ATOMS: atom_id res chain seq x y z
N MET A 1 17.71 45.08 -26.37
CA MET A 1 17.60 43.60 -26.38
C MET A 1 17.23 43.14 -24.96
N GLU A 2 15.97 43.33 -24.56
CA GLU A 2 15.49 43.15 -23.17
C GLU A 2 14.80 41.79 -22.93
N TRP A 3 14.99 40.82 -23.83
CA TRP A 3 14.29 39.53 -23.80
C TRP A 3 14.70 38.65 -22.60
N TYR A 4 15.88 38.89 -22.02
CA TYR A 4 16.41 38.16 -20.87
C TYR A 4 15.54 38.31 -19.60
N ASN A 5 14.93 39.49 -19.40
CA ASN A 5 14.03 39.76 -18.27
C ASN A 5 12.77 38.89 -18.29
N TYR A 6 12.36 38.41 -19.47
CA TYR A 6 11.24 37.48 -19.62
C TYR A 6 11.68 36.02 -19.60
N VAL A 7 12.85 35.71 -20.17
CA VAL A 7 13.33 34.32 -20.27
C VAL A 7 13.80 33.76 -18.93
N ILE A 8 14.52 34.53 -18.11
CA ILE A 8 14.97 34.04 -16.80
C ILE A 8 13.80 33.57 -15.92
N PRO A 9 12.73 34.37 -15.67
CA PRO A 9 11.67 33.94 -14.78
C PRO A 9 10.90 32.75 -15.35
N ILE A 10 10.68 32.68 -16.66
CA ILE A 10 10.00 31.53 -17.29
C ILE A 10 10.79 30.24 -17.09
N VAL A 11 12.10 30.25 -17.38
CA VAL A 11 12.95 29.08 -17.18
C VAL A 11 13.05 28.73 -15.70
N THR A 12 13.12 29.72 -14.81
CA THR A 12 13.16 29.51 -13.36
C THR A 12 11.87 28.87 -12.84
N LEU A 13 10.71 29.29 -13.34
CA LEU A 13 9.42 28.69 -12.99
C LEU A 13 9.31 27.25 -13.50
N ILE A 14 9.82 26.95 -14.69
CA ILE A 14 9.84 25.59 -15.22
C ILE A 14 10.82 24.72 -14.44
N VAL A 15 12.05 25.19 -14.21
CA VAL A 15 13.06 24.42 -13.46
C VAL A 15 12.67 24.27 -12.00
N GLY A 16 12.09 25.30 -11.37
CA GLY A 16 11.57 25.24 -10.01
C GLY A 16 10.31 24.38 -9.89
N GLY A 17 9.40 24.45 -10.86
CA GLY A 17 8.20 23.62 -10.91
C GLY A 17 8.52 22.15 -11.15
N VAL A 18 9.32 21.86 -12.18
CA VAL A 18 9.75 20.49 -12.51
C VAL A 18 10.69 19.96 -11.44
N GLY A 19 11.73 20.71 -11.06
CA GLY A 19 12.68 20.31 -10.03
C GLY A 19 12.03 20.10 -8.66
N GLY A 20 11.15 21.02 -8.25
CA GLY A 20 10.38 20.93 -7.01
C GLY A 20 9.39 19.77 -7.01
N PHE A 21 8.70 19.51 -8.14
CA PHE A 21 7.79 18.37 -8.27
C PHE A 21 8.54 17.03 -8.23
N PHE A 22 9.67 16.91 -8.92
CA PHE A 22 10.48 15.69 -8.89
C PHE A 22 11.03 15.40 -7.49
N ILE A 23 11.57 16.42 -6.80
CA ILE A 23 12.04 16.26 -5.42
C ILE A 23 10.87 15.94 -4.48
N GLY A 24 9.73 16.61 -4.63
CA GLY A 24 8.53 16.38 -3.83
C GLY A 24 8.00 14.95 -3.97
N VAL A 25 7.84 14.46 -5.20
CA VAL A 25 7.39 13.08 -5.47
C VAL A 25 8.42 12.05 -4.98
N PHE A 26 9.72 12.30 -5.19
CA PHE A 26 10.77 11.40 -4.71
C PHE A 26 10.80 11.31 -3.17
N TYR A 27 10.66 12.45 -2.49
CA TYR A 27 10.61 12.51 -1.04
C TYR A 27 9.35 11.85 -0.48
N LEU A 28 8.19 12.06 -1.11
CA LEU A 28 6.94 11.42 -0.71
C LEU A 28 6.99 9.90 -0.92
N ARG A 29 7.56 9.44 -2.04
CA ARG A 29 7.79 8.01 -2.31
C ARG A 29 8.69 7.39 -1.25
N LYS A 30 9.79 8.08 -0.88
CA LYS A 30 10.72 7.65 0.17
C LYS A 30 10.07 7.58 1.56
N GLN A 31 9.18 8.52 1.87
CA GLN A 31 8.40 8.49 3.12
C GLN A 31 7.40 7.35 3.15
N LEU A 32 6.72 7.08 2.03
CA LEU A 32 5.78 5.96 1.91
C LEU A 32 6.49 4.60 1.97
N GLU A 33 7.67 4.45 1.37
CA GLU A 33 8.51 3.26 1.52
C GLU A 33 8.93 3.04 2.99
N LYS A 34 9.33 4.09 3.71
CA LYS A 34 9.59 4.01 5.14
C LYS A 34 8.34 3.64 5.94
N MET A 35 7.17 4.16 5.58
CA MET A 35 5.90 3.80 6.20
C MET A 35 5.48 2.34 5.94
N GLN A 36 5.85 1.77 4.79
CA GLN A 36 5.63 0.34 4.48
C GLN A 36 6.60 -0.58 5.22
N SER A 37 7.77 -0.06 5.59
CA SER A 37 8.79 -0.81 6.32
C SER A 37 8.39 -1.06 7.78
N ASP A 38 7.44 -0.29 8.31
CA ASP A 38 6.94 -0.40 9.68
C ASP A 38 5.50 -0.96 9.71
N PRO A 39 5.34 -2.30 9.68
CA PRO A 39 4.04 -2.95 9.80
C PRO A 39 3.32 -2.58 11.12
N GLU A 40 4.06 -2.14 12.14
CA GLU A 40 3.49 -1.64 13.39
C GLU A 40 2.75 -0.31 13.25
N MET A 41 3.27 0.60 12.44
CA MET A 41 2.67 1.93 12.27
C MET A 41 1.37 1.82 11.46
N LEU A 42 1.37 0.98 10.42
CA LEU A 42 0.18 0.63 9.66
C LEU A 42 -0.86 -0.11 10.51
N GLN A 43 -0.43 -1.02 11.39
CA GLN A 43 -1.35 -1.67 12.34
C GLN A 43 -1.96 -0.69 13.34
N LYS A 44 -1.20 0.30 13.82
CA LYS A 44 -1.71 1.33 14.73
C LYS A 44 -2.70 2.26 14.02
N MET A 45 -2.40 2.66 12.78
CA MET A 45 -3.27 3.50 11.95
C MET A 45 -4.57 2.77 11.57
N ALA A 46 -4.49 1.49 11.18
CA ALA A 46 -5.67 0.65 10.91
C ALA A 46 -6.54 0.43 12.16
N LYS A 47 -5.92 0.19 13.33
CA LYS A 47 -6.64 0.07 14.62
C LYS A 47 -7.31 1.38 15.03
N GLN A 48 -6.65 2.52 14.82
CA GLN A 48 -7.18 3.84 15.16
C GLN A 48 -8.29 4.31 14.19
N MET A 49 -8.27 3.87 12.93
CA MET A 49 -9.30 4.21 11.92
C MET A 49 -10.63 3.45 12.11
N GLY A 50 -10.83 2.77 13.24
CA GLY A 50 -12.12 2.17 13.60
C GLY A 50 -12.26 0.66 13.32
N TYR A 51 -11.20 -0.01 12.89
CA TYR A 51 -11.18 -1.47 12.90
C TYR A 51 -10.92 -1.95 14.34
N ASN A 52 -12.00 -2.02 15.13
CA ASN A 52 -12.03 -2.70 16.42
C ASN A 52 -11.94 -4.22 16.18
N LEU A 53 -10.76 -4.65 15.73
CA LEU A 53 -10.43 -6.05 15.53
C LEU A 53 -10.33 -6.69 16.91
N ASN A 54 -11.43 -7.31 17.34
CA ASN A 54 -11.46 -8.26 18.45
C ASN A 54 -10.16 -9.10 18.40
N GLY A 55 -9.38 -9.17 19.48
CA GLY A 55 -7.99 -9.66 19.46
C GLY A 55 -7.80 -11.05 18.82
N LYS A 56 -8.85 -11.88 18.78
CA LYS A 56 -8.88 -13.15 18.04
C LYS A 56 -8.78 -12.99 16.52
N GLN A 57 -9.40 -11.96 15.94
CA GLN A 57 -9.32 -11.64 14.51
C GLN A 57 -7.93 -11.12 14.15
N MET A 58 -7.29 -10.36 15.04
CA MET A 58 -5.92 -9.89 14.86
C MET A 58 -4.91 -11.03 14.87
N GLN A 59 -5.04 -12.00 15.81
CA GLN A 59 -4.23 -13.22 15.79
C GLN A 59 -4.44 -14.03 14.51
N ARG A 60 -5.70 -14.18 14.06
CA ARG A 60 -6.02 -14.91 12.83
C ARG A 60 -5.47 -14.21 11.59
N ALA A 61 -5.52 -12.88 11.53
CA ALA A 61 -4.95 -12.07 10.46
C ALA A 61 -3.43 -12.13 10.45
N GLN A 62 -2.77 -12.07 11.62
CA GLN A 62 -1.32 -12.25 11.73
C GLN A 62 -0.88 -13.65 11.28
N GLN A 63 -1.66 -14.68 11.61
CA GLN A 63 -1.39 -16.05 11.18
C GLN A 63 -1.58 -16.24 9.68
N MET A 64 -2.59 -15.59 9.10
CA MET A 64 -2.77 -15.57 7.64
C MET A 64 -1.69 -14.77 6.92
N MET A 65 -1.30 -13.59 7.43
CA MET A 65 -0.21 -12.76 6.87
C MET A 65 1.15 -13.46 6.95
N LYS A 66 1.45 -14.11 8.07
CA LYS A 66 2.69 -14.91 8.24
C LYS A 66 2.76 -16.08 7.26
N ASN A 67 1.60 -16.64 6.89
CA ASN A 67 1.49 -17.71 5.91
C ASN A 67 1.40 -17.20 4.45
N GLN A 68 1.21 -15.89 4.25
CA GLN A 68 1.10 -15.25 2.93
C GLN A 68 2.34 -14.41 2.58
N GLY A 69 3.20 -14.11 3.56
CA GLY A 69 4.46 -13.38 3.41
C GLY A 69 5.60 -14.17 2.79
N GLY A 70 5.35 -15.37 2.27
CA GLY A 70 6.28 -16.19 1.52
C GLY A 70 5.68 -16.58 0.17
N ALA A 71 6.00 -15.81 -0.87
CA ALA A 71 5.79 -16.10 -2.29
C ALA A 71 4.34 -16.15 -2.83
N GLY A 72 4.07 -15.25 -3.79
CA GLY A 72 3.37 -15.54 -5.04
C GLY A 72 2.01 -16.25 -4.99
N ALA A 73 0.96 -15.47 -5.28
CA ALA A 73 -0.36 -15.89 -5.78
C ALA A 73 -1.19 -16.84 -4.90
N PRO A 74 -2.48 -16.54 -4.65
CA PRO A 74 -3.40 -17.51 -4.06
C PRO A 74 -3.72 -18.60 -5.08
N GLN A 75 -2.84 -19.60 -5.20
CA GLN A 75 -3.17 -20.86 -5.86
C GLN A 75 -3.82 -21.77 -4.83
N ASN A 76 -4.95 -22.36 -5.22
CA ASN A 76 -5.56 -23.53 -4.57
C ASN A 76 -6.50 -23.28 -3.38
N GLN A 77 -7.53 -22.44 -3.59
CA GLN A 77 -8.84 -22.73 -2.99
C GLN A 77 -9.65 -23.57 -3.98
N LYS A 78 -9.38 -24.88 -4.03
CA LYS A 78 -10.29 -25.83 -4.66
C LYS A 78 -11.59 -25.82 -3.88
N PHE A 79 -12.62 -25.22 -4.47
CA PHE A 79 -14.01 -25.46 -4.10
C PHE A 79 -14.25 -26.98 -4.12
N ILE A 80 -14.43 -27.59 -2.95
CA ILE A 80 -15.07 -28.89 -2.83
C ILE A 80 -16.56 -28.58 -2.62
N PRO A 81 -17.43 -28.64 -3.65
CA PRO A 81 -18.85 -28.69 -3.41
C PRO A 81 -19.15 -30.06 -2.78
N ASN A 82 -19.54 -30.03 -1.52
CA ASN A 82 -20.17 -31.15 -0.84
C ASN A 82 -21.52 -31.44 -1.52
N GLN A 83 -21.52 -32.28 -2.56
CA GLN A 83 -22.75 -32.90 -3.05
C GLN A 83 -23.11 -34.07 -2.14
N ARG A 84 -23.73 -33.68 -1.03
CA ARG A 84 -24.59 -34.49 -0.20
C ARG A 84 -25.78 -34.95 -1.06
N GLY A 85 -25.89 -36.25 -1.38
CA GLY A 85 -27.09 -36.74 -2.07
C GLY A 85 -26.99 -38.18 -2.58
N GLY A 86 -27.20 -39.16 -1.70
CA GLY A 86 -27.22 -40.57 -2.07
C GLY A 86 -27.89 -41.43 -1.02
N LYS A 87 -29.19 -41.23 -0.84
CA LYS A 87 -30.10 -42.07 -0.05
C LYS A 87 -30.06 -43.53 -0.53
N ARG A 88 -30.18 -44.44 0.45
CA ARG A 88 -30.86 -45.75 0.39
C ARG A 88 -30.19 -46.81 -0.50
N LYS A 89 -29.74 -47.91 0.10
CA LYS A 89 -30.55 -49.07 0.48
C LYS A 89 -29.80 -49.92 1.49
#